data_AF-A0A380S1G3-F1
#
_entry.id   AF-A0A380S1G3-F1
#
_cell.length_a   1.000
_cell.length_b   1.000
_cell.length_c   1.000
_cell.angle_alpha   90.00
_cell.angle_beta   90.00
_cell.angle_gamma   90.00
#
_symmetry.space_group_name_H-M   'P 1'
#
loop_
_entity.id
_entity.type
_entity.pdbx_description
1 polymer ?
#
loop_
_entity_poly.entity_id
_entity_poly.type
_entity_poly.pdbx_seq_one_letter_code
_entity_poly.pdbx_strand_id
1 'polypeptide(L)'
;MSRPLTEFKSDRDNDVKDLYEKIYPNISISGIRRIMTIVLGDSKKTFVVNGDQCINLKLGNAYDGIGSIINLNKLSEDSVKKIEELNLLIDYYSHTILNYSILPVTGGLNNIKWRLGSDRIDTFIFVLDQYYKNINRAIILNSGSSNGDVGTRKKLESFLSSFGSVEEFVSFIYRLDPDDSKKFIKDSLGSGSEPILDIKGLCQYMELAVDFWELRLESMQKSGVLRLKSGKEKVEKDFELLRDSIKKFTISKN
;
A
#
# COMPACT_ATOMS: atom_id res chain seq x y z
N MET A 1 19.52 -8.39 17.22
CA MET A 1 19.84 -8.90 15.87
C MET A 1 19.53 -7.80 14.85
N SER A 2 20.41 -7.54 13.88
CA SER A 2 20.18 -6.50 12.87
C SER A 2 18.97 -6.83 11.99
N ARG A 3 18.12 -5.84 11.73
CA ARG A 3 16.99 -5.95 10.79
C ARG A 3 17.54 -5.79 9.34
N PRO A 4 17.11 -6.62 8.38
CA PRO A 4 17.73 -6.70 7.04
C PRO A 4 17.42 -5.51 6.12
N LEU A 5 16.30 -4.83 6.38
CA LEU A 5 15.90 -3.58 5.73
C LEU A 5 15.95 -2.43 6.71
N THR A 6 16.31 -1.25 6.21
CA THR A 6 16.20 0.01 6.95
C THR A 6 14.75 0.29 7.29
N GLU A 7 14.52 0.63 8.55
CA GLU A 7 13.25 1.10 9.08
C GLU A 7 13.27 2.63 9.14
N PHE A 8 12.18 3.25 8.72
CA PHE A 8 12.04 4.70 8.74
C PHE A 8 10.95 5.12 9.71
N LYS A 9 11.09 6.33 10.27
CA LYS A 9 10.10 6.85 11.23
C LYS A 9 8.76 7.21 10.58
N SER A 10 8.78 7.60 9.30
CA SER A 10 7.58 7.92 8.54
C SER A 10 7.86 7.95 7.03
N ASP A 11 6.78 7.88 6.23
CA ASP A 11 6.76 8.12 4.78
C ASP A 11 7.27 9.51 4.37
N ARG A 12 7.35 10.44 5.32
CA ARG A 12 7.78 11.84 5.12
C ARG A 12 9.23 12.11 5.50
N ASP A 13 9.90 11.14 6.11
CA ASP A 13 11.27 11.27 6.60
C ASP A 13 12.23 11.72 5.48
N ASN A 14 13.26 12.47 5.84
CA ASN A 14 14.27 12.92 4.88
C ASN A 14 15.00 11.73 4.27
N ASP A 15 15.25 10.68 5.04
CA ASP A 15 15.94 9.48 4.55
C ASP A 15 15.10 8.68 3.53
N VAL A 16 13.78 8.84 3.55
CA VAL A 16 12.87 8.28 2.55
C VAL A 16 12.85 9.15 1.27
N LYS A 17 13.33 10.40 1.30
CA LYS A 17 13.36 11.26 0.11
C LYS A 17 14.32 10.73 -0.96
N ASP A 18 15.55 10.41 -0.57
CA ASP A 18 16.56 9.83 -1.46
C ASP A 18 16.09 8.49 -2.04
N LEU A 19 15.24 7.79 -1.29
CA LEU A 19 14.62 6.55 -1.70
C LEU A 19 13.61 6.77 -2.82
N TYR A 20 12.78 7.81 -2.75
CA TYR A 20 11.82 8.11 -3.80
C TYR A 20 12.52 8.49 -5.12
N GLU A 21 13.65 9.19 -5.09
CA GLU A 21 14.39 9.48 -6.33
C GLU A 21 14.96 8.21 -6.97
N LYS A 22 15.37 7.22 -6.16
CA LYS A 22 15.81 5.91 -6.65
C LYS A 22 14.65 5.06 -7.18
N ILE A 23 13.54 5.03 -6.46
CA ILE A 23 12.34 4.26 -6.82
C ILE A 23 11.65 4.87 -8.05
N TYR A 24 11.69 6.20 -8.19
CA TYR A 24 11.03 6.93 -9.26
C TYR A 24 12.02 7.85 -10.00
N PRO A 25 12.64 7.38 -11.09
CA PRO A 25 13.61 8.19 -11.84
C PRO A 25 13.00 9.46 -12.45
N ASN A 26 11.67 9.55 -12.53
CA ASN A 26 10.94 10.72 -13.03
C ASN A 26 10.49 11.70 -11.92
N ILE A 27 10.88 11.46 -10.66
CA ILE A 27 10.66 12.40 -9.56
C ILE A 27 11.86 13.33 -9.44
N SER A 28 11.58 14.61 -9.22
CA SER A 28 12.55 15.60 -8.79
C SER A 28 12.10 16.22 -7.47
N ILE A 29 13.02 16.34 -6.51
CA ILE A 29 12.71 16.99 -5.23
C ILE A 29 13.14 18.46 -5.30
N SER A 30 12.22 19.38 -4.96
CA SER A 30 12.49 20.82 -4.94
C SER A 30 12.04 21.42 -3.61
N GLY A 31 13.00 21.60 -2.69
CA GLY A 31 12.75 22.15 -1.34
C GLY A 31 11.89 21.21 -0.48
N ILE A 32 10.81 21.73 0.10
CA ILE A 32 9.89 20.94 0.96
C ILE A 32 8.89 20.12 0.13
N ARG A 33 8.69 20.48 -1.15
CA ARG A 33 7.71 19.83 -2.03
C ARG A 33 8.40 18.78 -2.90
N ARG A 34 7.80 17.60 -2.98
CA ARG A 34 8.20 16.56 -3.94
C ARG A 34 7.41 16.79 -5.23
N ILE A 35 8.11 16.92 -6.35
CA ILE A 35 7.48 17.13 -7.66
C ILE A 35 7.72 15.88 -8.49
N MET A 36 6.64 15.14 -8.74
CA MET A 36 6.68 14.05 -9.70
C MET A 36 6.41 14.61 -11.08
N THR A 37 7.32 14.30 -12.01
CA THR A 37 7.03 14.41 -13.43
C THR A 37 6.52 13.06 -13.91
N ILE A 38 5.38 13.04 -14.60
CA ILE A 38 4.98 11.90 -15.41
C ILE A 38 5.17 12.29 -16.88
N VAL A 39 5.93 11.49 -17.62
CA VAL A 39 6.10 11.63 -19.07
C VAL A 39 5.16 10.63 -19.73
N LEU A 40 4.30 11.14 -20.61
CA LEU A 40 3.29 10.37 -21.35
C LEU A 40 3.50 10.61 -22.83
N GLY A 41 4.15 9.67 -23.53
CA GLY A 41 4.63 9.92 -24.88
C GLY A 41 5.48 11.20 -24.91
N ASP A 42 5.09 12.17 -25.74
CA ASP A 42 5.79 13.45 -25.88
C ASP A 42 5.34 14.53 -24.87
N SER A 43 4.33 14.26 -24.04
CA SER A 43 3.76 15.23 -23.11
C SER A 43 4.34 15.07 -21.70
N LYS A 44 4.81 16.18 -21.11
CA LYS A 44 5.32 16.22 -19.74
C LYS A 44 4.28 16.85 -18.81
N LYS A 45 3.76 16.10 -17.85
CA LYS A 45 2.87 16.61 -16.78
C LYS A 45 3.61 16.59 -15.44
N THR A 46 3.41 17.62 -14.62
CA THR A 46 4.03 17.72 -13.29
C THR A 46 2.98 17.79 -12.20
N PHE A 47 3.22 17.05 -11.12
CA PHE A 47 2.32 16.94 -9.98
C PHE A 47 3.10 17.08 -8.68
N VAL A 48 2.53 17.78 -7.71
CA VAL A 48 3.05 17.77 -6.34
C VAL A 48 2.60 16.46 -5.69
N VAL A 49 3.55 15.72 -5.14
CA VAL A 49 3.32 14.42 -4.48
C VAL A 49 3.80 14.46 -3.03
N ASN A 50 3.28 13.53 -2.23
CA ASN A 50 3.78 13.22 -0.88
C ASN A 50 4.03 11.72 -0.77
N GLY A 51 4.77 11.34 0.27
CA GLY A 51 4.85 9.94 0.67
C GLY A 51 3.47 9.39 1.02
N ASP A 52 3.30 8.09 0.83
CA ASP A 52 2.11 7.35 1.21
C ASP A 52 2.50 5.96 1.75
N GLN A 53 1.85 5.56 2.84
CA GLN A 53 1.94 4.21 3.36
C GLN A 53 0.94 3.31 2.60
N CYS A 54 1.46 2.31 1.90
CA CYS A 54 0.66 1.47 1.00
C CYS A 54 -0.29 0.58 1.80
N ILE A 55 0.27 -0.26 2.68
CA ILE A 55 -0.47 -1.10 3.62
C ILE A 55 -0.50 -0.41 4.98
N ASN A 56 -1.71 -0.11 5.48
CA ASN A 56 -1.94 0.30 6.85
C ASN A 56 -2.70 -0.82 7.57
N LEU A 57 -2.01 -1.54 8.47
CA LEU A 57 -2.56 -2.68 9.19
C LEU A 57 -2.04 -2.67 10.63
N LYS A 58 -2.95 -2.66 11.62
CA LYS A 58 -2.60 -2.72 13.05
C LYS A 58 -3.52 -3.71 13.77
N LEU A 59 -2.97 -4.83 14.25
CA LEU A 59 -3.78 -5.87 14.87
C LEU A 59 -4.15 -5.53 16.33
N GLY A 60 -5.38 -5.85 16.72
CA GLY A 60 -5.84 -5.71 18.11
C GLY A 60 -6.01 -4.26 18.59
N ASN A 61 -5.89 -3.28 17.69
CA ASN A 61 -6.14 -1.88 18.01
C ASN A 61 -7.64 -1.58 17.82
N ALA A 62 -8.34 -1.30 18.92
CA ALA A 62 -9.78 -1.01 18.90
C ALA A 62 -10.14 0.27 18.10
N TYR A 63 -9.18 1.16 17.85
CA TYR A 63 -9.36 2.36 17.04
C TYR A 63 -9.14 2.13 15.54
N ASP A 64 -8.61 0.96 15.15
CA ASP A 64 -8.49 0.52 13.77
C ASP A 64 -9.66 -0.42 13.45
N GLY A 65 -10.52 -0.05 12.50
CA GLY A 65 -11.75 -0.80 12.20
C GLY A 65 -11.49 -2.27 11.89
N ILE A 66 -10.45 -2.56 11.10
CA ILE A 66 -10.07 -3.92 10.71
C ILE A 66 -9.28 -4.60 11.82
N GLY A 67 -8.41 -3.86 12.51
CA GLY A 67 -7.67 -4.32 13.69
C GLY A 67 -8.57 -4.79 14.84
N SER A 68 -9.74 -4.18 14.99
CA SER A 68 -10.71 -4.46 16.04
C SER A 68 -11.45 -5.80 15.90
N ILE A 69 -11.39 -6.44 14.72
CA ILE A 69 -11.94 -7.78 14.47
C ILE A 69 -11.33 -8.79 15.45
N ILE A 70 -10.07 -8.57 15.84
CA ILE A 70 -9.41 -9.31 16.90
C ILE A 70 -9.71 -8.63 18.25
N ASN A 71 -10.65 -9.19 19.00
CA ASN A 71 -10.86 -8.78 20.39
C ASN A 71 -9.88 -9.50 21.31
N LEU A 72 -8.74 -8.85 21.61
CA LEU A 72 -7.67 -9.40 22.45
C LEU A 72 -8.16 -9.84 23.84
N ASN A 73 -9.14 -9.15 24.42
CA ASN A 73 -9.68 -9.46 25.76
C ASN A 73 -10.43 -10.80 25.83
N LYS A 74 -10.75 -11.40 24.68
CA LYS A 74 -11.46 -12.69 24.58
C LYS A 74 -10.52 -13.84 24.23
N LEU A 75 -9.21 -13.62 24.20
CA LEU A 75 -8.22 -14.61 23.80
C LEU A 75 -7.40 -15.08 25.01
N SER A 76 -6.84 -16.28 24.92
CA SER A 76 -5.86 -16.75 25.91
C SER A 76 -4.57 -15.93 25.85
N GLU A 77 -3.82 -15.87 26.94
CA GLU A 77 -2.51 -15.20 27.00
C GLU A 77 -1.57 -15.68 25.88
N ASP A 78 -1.52 -16.98 25.62
CA ASP A 78 -0.72 -17.56 24.52
C ASP A 78 -1.14 -17.03 23.14
N SER A 79 -2.43 -16.79 22.93
CA SER A 79 -2.96 -16.26 21.67
C SER A 79 -2.67 -14.78 21.53
N VAL A 80 -2.78 -14.01 22.62
CA VAL A 80 -2.40 -12.59 22.66
C VAL A 80 -0.92 -12.44 22.30
N LYS A 81 -0.04 -13.23 22.93
CA LYS A 81 1.40 -13.19 22.66
C LYS A 81 1.72 -13.48 21.19
N LYS A 82 1.05 -14.45 20.57
CA LYS A 82 1.21 -14.76 19.13
C LYS A 82 0.79 -13.59 18.24
N ILE A 83 -0.30 -12.90 18.59
CA ILE A 83 -0.75 -11.72 17.86
C ILE A 83 0.25 -10.56 18.02
N GLU A 84 0.81 -10.37 19.20
CA GLU A 84 1.84 -9.35 19.42
C GLU A 84 3.10 -9.63 18.60
N GLU A 85 3.58 -10.87 18.58
CA GLU A 85 4.71 -11.31 17.74
C GLU A 85 4.45 -11.05 16.25
N LEU A 86 3.24 -11.35 15.78
CA LEU A 86 2.79 -11.10 14.41
C LEU A 86 2.71 -9.59 14.12
N ASN A 87 2.18 -8.80 15.05
CA ASN A 87 2.04 -7.37 14.92
C ASN A 87 3.42 -6.68 14.87
N LEU A 88 4.43 -7.18 15.58
CA LEU A 88 5.80 -6.66 15.51
C LEU A 88 6.44 -6.84 14.13
N LEU A 89 6.17 -7.96 13.44
CA LEU A 89 6.65 -8.17 12.07
C LEU A 89 5.90 -7.28 11.08
N ILE A 90 4.56 -7.20 11.20
CA ILE A 90 3.73 -6.31 10.38
C ILE A 90 4.16 -4.85 10.53
N ASP A 91 4.38 -4.41 11.78
CA ASP A 91 4.84 -3.06 12.10
C ASP A 91 6.21 -2.79 11.47
N TYR A 92 7.16 -3.72 11.61
CA TYR A 92 8.45 -3.60 10.96
C TYR A 92 8.31 -3.36 9.45
N TYR A 93 7.64 -4.26 8.73
CA TYR A 93 7.49 -4.14 7.27
C TYR A 93 6.69 -2.91 6.86
N SER A 94 5.73 -2.47 7.70
CA SER A 94 4.98 -1.23 7.51
C SER A 94 5.85 0.02 7.47
N HIS A 95 7.02 -0.05 8.09
CA HIS A 95 8.00 1.02 8.21
C HIS A 95 9.26 0.82 7.34
N THR A 96 9.23 -0.10 6.37
CA THR A 96 10.32 -0.31 5.41
C THR A 96 10.08 0.34 4.05
N ILE A 97 11.13 0.38 3.22
CA ILE A 97 11.07 0.74 1.79
C ILE A 97 9.96 0.00 1.02
N LEU A 98 9.65 -1.23 1.41
CA LEU A 98 8.68 -2.07 0.70
C LEU A 98 7.27 -1.48 0.79
N ASN A 99 6.96 -0.72 1.84
CA ASN A 99 5.62 -0.21 2.13
C ASN A 99 5.41 1.28 1.81
N TYR A 100 6.41 1.99 1.29
CA TYR A 100 6.29 3.41 0.96
C TYR A 100 6.20 3.71 -0.53
N SER A 101 5.15 4.43 -0.91
CA SER A 101 4.93 4.94 -2.26
C SER A 101 4.74 6.45 -2.23
N ILE A 102 4.27 6.99 -3.34
CA ILE A 102 3.93 8.41 -3.47
C ILE A 102 2.53 8.58 -4.06
N LEU A 103 1.79 9.57 -3.56
CA LEU A 103 0.48 9.95 -4.08
C LEU A 103 0.41 11.46 -4.37
N PRO A 104 -0.43 11.90 -5.32
CA PRO A 104 -0.60 13.32 -5.60
C PRO A 104 -1.24 14.03 -4.40
N VAL A 105 -0.66 15.17 -4.02
CA VAL A 105 -1.22 16.05 -2.98
C VAL A 105 -2.50 16.72 -3.46
N THR A 106 -2.48 17.18 -4.72
CA THR A 106 -3.62 17.89 -5.28
C THR A 106 -4.65 16.89 -5.80
N GLY A 107 -5.92 17.10 -5.46
CA GLY A 107 -6.98 16.13 -5.75
C GLY A 107 -7.35 15.25 -4.56
N GLY A 108 -6.52 15.23 -3.50
CA GLY A 108 -6.82 14.53 -2.25
C GLY A 108 -6.93 13.01 -2.40
N LEU A 109 -6.13 12.41 -3.29
CA LEU A 109 -6.20 10.96 -3.55
C LEU A 109 -5.84 10.14 -2.31
N ASN A 110 -4.92 10.62 -1.48
CA ASN A 110 -4.63 10.07 -0.17
C ASN A 110 -5.86 10.11 0.77
N ASN A 111 -6.64 11.19 0.73
CA ASN A 111 -7.88 11.29 1.53
C ASN A 111 -8.96 10.32 1.00
N ILE A 112 -9.01 10.07 -0.31
CA ILE A 112 -9.93 9.10 -0.91
C ILE A 112 -9.59 7.69 -0.42
N LYS A 113 -8.30 7.31 -0.47
CA LYS A 113 -7.79 6.04 0.04
C LYS A 113 -8.20 5.82 1.51
N TRP A 114 -8.02 6.82 2.35
CA TRP A 114 -8.46 6.78 3.74
C TRP A 114 -9.99 6.70 3.90
N ARG A 115 -10.76 7.56 3.22
CA ARG A 115 -12.22 7.67 3.41
C ARG A 115 -13.02 6.47 2.91
N LEU A 116 -12.61 5.86 1.80
CA LEU A 116 -13.40 4.81 1.15
C LEU A 116 -13.07 3.41 1.66
N GLY A 117 -11.84 3.20 2.13
CA GLY A 117 -11.36 1.88 2.53
C GLY A 117 -10.63 1.84 3.86
N SER A 118 -10.63 2.92 4.65
CA SER A 118 -9.81 3.00 5.87
C SER A 118 -8.34 2.66 5.61
N ASP A 119 -7.79 3.20 4.52
CA ASP A 119 -6.43 2.96 4.04
C ASP A 119 -6.11 1.55 3.52
N ARG A 120 -7.12 0.68 3.36
CA ARG A 120 -7.00 -0.59 2.65
C ARG A 120 -6.55 -0.41 1.21
N ILE A 121 -5.42 -1.01 0.85
CA ILE A 121 -4.91 -0.94 -0.52
C ILE A 121 -5.83 -1.67 -1.51
N ASP A 122 -6.42 -2.79 -1.10
CA ASP A 122 -7.26 -3.63 -1.97
C ASP A 122 -8.56 -2.91 -2.33
N THR A 123 -9.23 -2.31 -1.35
CA THR A 123 -10.40 -1.44 -1.60
C THR A 123 -10.03 -0.24 -2.46
N PHE A 124 -8.86 0.36 -2.25
CA PHE A 124 -8.42 1.49 -3.07
C PHE A 124 -8.17 1.07 -4.54
N ILE A 125 -7.54 -0.08 -4.77
CA ILE A 125 -7.36 -0.66 -6.11
C ILE A 125 -8.71 -0.97 -6.75
N PHE A 126 -9.65 -1.57 -6.01
CA PHE A 126 -11.01 -1.81 -6.49
C PHE A 126 -11.68 -0.52 -6.95
N VAL A 127 -11.66 0.53 -6.15
CA VAL A 127 -12.26 1.83 -6.50
C VAL A 127 -11.58 2.46 -7.72
N LEU A 128 -10.26 2.35 -7.85
CA LEU A 128 -9.52 2.79 -9.04
C LEU A 128 -9.93 2.02 -10.29
N ASP A 129 -10.07 0.70 -10.21
CA ASP A 129 -10.53 -0.14 -11.31
C ASP A 129 -11.94 0.29 -11.79
N GLN A 130 -12.85 0.57 -10.85
CA GLN A 130 -14.18 1.11 -11.19
C GLN A 130 -14.10 2.48 -11.89
N TYR A 131 -13.10 3.30 -11.57
CA TYR A 131 -12.86 4.57 -12.24
C TYR A 131 -12.37 4.35 -13.68
N TYR A 132 -11.34 3.53 -13.89
CA TYR A 132 -10.78 3.31 -15.23
C TYR A 132 -11.75 2.57 -16.16
N LYS A 133 -12.61 1.70 -15.62
CA LYS A 133 -13.69 1.04 -16.38
C LYS A 133 -14.89 1.95 -16.68
N ASN A 134 -14.85 3.22 -16.27
CA ASN A 134 -15.96 4.17 -16.41
C ASN A 134 -17.27 3.76 -15.72
N ILE A 135 -17.23 2.84 -14.73
CA ILE A 135 -18.42 2.33 -14.04
C ILE A 135 -18.85 3.30 -12.94
N ASN A 136 -17.93 3.69 -12.05
CA ASN A 136 -18.24 4.52 -10.87
C ASN A 136 -17.24 5.69 -10.67
N ARG A 137 -16.91 6.40 -11.74
CA ARG A 137 -15.92 7.50 -11.72
C ARG A 137 -16.22 8.60 -10.70
N ALA A 138 -17.50 8.86 -10.45
CA ALA A 138 -17.96 9.88 -9.51
C ALA A 138 -17.49 9.61 -8.07
N ILE A 139 -17.30 8.35 -7.67
CA ILE A 139 -16.83 7.99 -6.32
C ILE A 139 -15.46 8.61 -6.04
N ILE A 140 -14.52 8.51 -6.99
CA ILE A 140 -13.20 9.12 -6.84
C ILE A 140 -13.29 10.64 -6.97
N LEU A 141 -13.92 11.13 -8.04
CA LEU A 141 -13.91 12.56 -8.35
C LEU A 141 -14.64 13.42 -7.32
N ASN A 142 -15.62 12.87 -6.60
CA ASN A 142 -16.38 13.62 -5.60
C ASN A 142 -15.87 13.44 -4.16
N SER A 143 -15.10 12.39 -3.87
CA SER A 143 -14.64 12.08 -2.50
C SER A 143 -13.37 12.81 -2.05
N GLY A 144 -12.59 13.36 -2.99
CA GLY A 144 -11.24 13.89 -2.71
C GLY A 144 -11.13 15.29 -2.12
N SER A 145 -12.19 16.11 -2.21
CA SER A 145 -12.19 17.49 -1.71
C SER A 145 -13.32 17.71 -0.71
N SER A 146 -13.01 18.21 0.48
CA SER A 146 -14.01 18.63 1.47
C SER A 146 -14.92 19.76 0.97
N ASN A 147 -14.47 20.51 -0.05
CA ASN A 147 -15.17 21.70 -0.56
C ASN A 147 -15.71 21.50 -1.98
N GLY A 148 -15.53 20.32 -2.59
CA GLY A 148 -16.08 19.99 -3.91
C GLY A 148 -15.59 20.86 -5.07
N ASP A 149 -14.49 21.61 -4.89
CA ASP A 149 -13.98 22.54 -5.90
C ASP A 149 -13.68 21.84 -7.24
N VAL A 150 -14.25 22.38 -8.32
CA VAL A 150 -14.11 21.87 -9.69
C VAL A 150 -12.65 21.88 -10.14
N GLY A 151 -11.87 22.89 -9.72
CA GLY A 151 -10.45 22.97 -10.06
C GLY A 151 -9.66 21.79 -9.50
N THR A 152 -9.95 21.40 -8.26
CA THR A 152 -9.35 20.25 -7.58
C THR A 152 -9.71 18.93 -8.27
N ARG A 153 -10.97 18.76 -8.67
CA ARG A 153 -11.42 17.57 -9.43
C ARG A 153 -10.71 17.44 -10.77
N LYS A 154 -10.60 18.54 -11.53
CA LYS A 154 -9.89 18.55 -12.82
C LYS A 154 -8.41 18.17 -12.68
N LYS A 155 -7.76 18.58 -11.59
CA LYS A 155 -6.36 18.20 -11.32
C LYS A 155 -6.23 16.71 -10.98
N LEU A 156 -7.16 16.16 -10.20
CA LEU A 156 -7.22 14.71 -9.93
C LEU A 156 -7.46 13.92 -11.23
N GLU A 157 -8.42 14.35 -12.04
CA GLU A 157 -8.71 13.72 -13.32
C GLU A 157 -7.51 13.83 -14.30
N SER A 158 -6.84 14.98 -14.35
CA SER A 158 -5.61 15.15 -15.13
C SER A 158 -4.48 14.22 -14.68
N PHE A 159 -4.39 13.95 -13.37
CA PHE A 159 -3.47 12.99 -12.81
C PHE A 159 -3.83 11.56 -13.20
N LEU A 160 -5.05 11.11 -12.93
CA LEU A 160 -5.49 9.73 -13.20
C LEU A 160 -5.50 9.42 -14.70
N SER A 161 -5.86 10.39 -15.56
CA SER A 161 -5.74 10.25 -17.03
C SER A 161 -4.30 10.14 -17.53
N SER A 162 -3.31 10.23 -16.63
CA SER A 162 -1.92 9.88 -16.96
C SER A 162 -1.69 8.36 -16.98
N PHE A 163 -2.68 7.56 -16.59
CA PHE A 163 -2.65 6.12 -16.66
C PHE A 163 -3.85 5.65 -17.48
N GLY A 164 -3.63 4.68 -18.37
CA GLY A 164 -4.68 4.08 -19.20
C GLY A 164 -5.54 3.06 -18.45
N SER A 165 -5.01 2.48 -17.37
CA SER A 165 -5.70 1.45 -16.60
C SER A 165 -5.27 1.41 -15.12
N VAL A 166 -5.94 0.58 -14.33
CA VAL A 166 -5.56 0.33 -12.93
C VAL A 166 -4.22 -0.39 -12.83
N GLU A 167 -3.91 -1.28 -13.78
CA GLU A 167 -2.65 -1.99 -13.88
C GLU A 167 -1.48 -1.03 -14.12
N GLU A 168 -1.64 -0.09 -15.05
CA GLU A 168 -0.63 0.95 -15.28
C GLU A 168 -0.42 1.83 -14.05
N PHE A 169 -1.52 2.22 -13.38
CA PHE A 169 -1.44 2.98 -12.13
C PHE A 169 -0.69 2.19 -11.04
N VAL A 170 -1.09 0.94 -10.79
CA VAL A 170 -0.50 0.09 -9.74
C VAL A 170 0.98 -0.18 -10.03
N SER A 171 1.31 -0.53 -11.27
CA SER A 171 2.71 -0.77 -11.66
C SER A 171 3.55 0.50 -11.48
N PHE A 172 3.03 1.67 -11.87
CA PHE A 172 3.79 2.90 -11.76
C PHE A 172 3.90 3.42 -10.32
N ILE A 173 2.76 3.58 -9.63
CA ILE A 173 2.68 4.19 -8.29
C ILE A 173 3.21 3.24 -7.23
N TYR A 174 2.90 1.95 -7.32
CA TYR A 174 3.37 0.96 -6.37
C TYR A 174 4.59 0.20 -6.87
N ARG A 175 5.23 0.59 -7.98
CA ARG A 175 6.44 -0.06 -8.51
C ARG A 175 6.38 -1.57 -8.48
N LEU A 176 5.25 -2.12 -8.89
CA LEU A 176 5.11 -3.55 -9.09
C LEU A 176 5.41 -3.86 -10.54
N ASP A 177 6.08 -5.00 -10.77
CA ASP A 177 6.28 -5.49 -12.13
C ASP A 177 4.90 -5.74 -12.79
N PRO A 178 4.66 -5.22 -14.02
CA PRO A 178 3.37 -5.38 -14.68
C PRO A 178 2.91 -6.83 -14.85
N ASP A 179 3.83 -7.76 -15.06
CA ASP A 179 3.49 -9.16 -15.28
C ASP A 179 3.24 -9.89 -13.95
N ASP A 180 4.09 -9.65 -12.94
CA ASP A 180 3.96 -10.31 -11.64
C ASP A 180 2.76 -9.78 -10.83
N SER A 181 2.37 -8.52 -11.05
CA SER A 181 1.30 -7.87 -10.28
C SER A 181 -0.13 -8.22 -10.72
N LYS A 182 -0.33 -8.89 -11.86
CA LYS A 182 -1.69 -9.23 -12.37
C LYS A 182 -2.49 -10.04 -11.38
N LYS A 183 -1.85 -11.03 -10.74
CA LYS A 183 -2.50 -11.85 -9.70
C LYS A 183 -2.87 -10.99 -8.49
N PHE A 184 -1.92 -10.19 -7.99
CA PHE A 184 -2.16 -9.29 -6.85
C PHE A 184 -3.31 -8.31 -7.11
N ILE A 185 -3.38 -7.72 -8.31
CA ILE A 185 -4.47 -6.83 -8.70
C ILE A 185 -5.79 -7.60 -8.71
N LYS A 186 -5.85 -8.78 -9.36
CA LYS A 186 -7.05 -9.61 -9.38
C LYS A 186 -7.55 -9.95 -7.97
N ASP A 187 -6.65 -10.38 -7.09
CA ASP A 187 -6.97 -10.73 -5.71
C ASP A 187 -7.42 -9.49 -4.91
N SER A 188 -6.79 -8.34 -5.17
CA SER A 188 -7.20 -7.03 -4.62
C SER A 188 -8.59 -6.63 -5.08
N LEU A 189 -8.97 -6.87 -6.33
CA LEU A 189 -10.32 -6.57 -6.82
C LEU A 189 -11.37 -7.44 -6.13
N GLY A 190 -11.06 -8.72 -5.89
CA GLY A 190 -11.97 -9.65 -5.20
C GLY A 190 -12.12 -9.34 -3.70
N SER A 191 -11.02 -9.04 -3.02
CA SER A 191 -11.04 -8.71 -1.58
C SER A 191 -11.55 -7.29 -1.32
N GLY A 192 -11.16 -6.35 -2.17
CA GLY A 192 -11.44 -4.92 -2.02
C GLY A 192 -12.90 -4.52 -2.26
N SER A 193 -13.67 -5.36 -2.95
CA SER A 193 -15.11 -5.16 -3.17
C SER A 193 -15.96 -5.50 -1.95
N GLU A 194 -15.39 -6.19 -0.96
CA GLU A 194 -16.12 -6.70 0.21
C GLU A 194 -15.61 -6.08 1.52
N PRO A 195 -16.51 -5.92 2.53
CA PRO A 195 -16.09 -5.56 3.87
C PRO A 195 -15.35 -6.72 4.54
N ILE A 196 -14.36 -6.40 5.37
CA ILE A 196 -13.74 -7.39 6.26
C ILE A 196 -14.58 -7.44 7.54
N LEU A 197 -15.32 -8.53 7.74
CA LEU A 197 -16.26 -8.68 8.86
C LEU A 197 -15.81 -9.72 9.89
N ASP A 198 -14.88 -10.60 9.51
CA ASP A 198 -14.46 -11.72 10.31
C ASP A 198 -12.94 -11.97 10.19
N ILE A 199 -12.48 -12.94 10.98
CA ILE A 199 -11.08 -13.34 11.03
C ILE A 199 -10.59 -13.90 9.69
N LYS A 200 -11.47 -14.57 8.94
CA LYS A 200 -11.08 -15.15 7.64
C LYS A 200 -10.77 -14.03 6.66
N GLY A 201 -11.64 -13.02 6.55
CA GLY A 201 -11.39 -11.85 5.73
C GLY A 201 -10.14 -11.08 6.17
N LEU A 202 -9.92 -10.97 7.49
CA LEU A 202 -8.71 -10.34 8.02
C LEU A 202 -7.44 -11.10 7.59
N CYS A 203 -7.44 -12.43 7.73
CA CYS A 203 -6.34 -13.27 7.28
C CYS A 203 -6.09 -13.14 5.77
N GLN A 204 -7.14 -13.09 4.95
CA GLN A 204 -7.00 -12.86 3.50
C GLN A 204 -6.34 -11.51 3.20
N TYR A 205 -6.73 -10.45 3.90
CA TYR A 205 -6.11 -9.13 3.73
C TYR A 205 -4.66 -9.11 4.21
N MET A 206 -4.34 -9.85 5.28
CA MET A 206 -2.96 -10.01 5.74
C MET A 206 -2.09 -10.76 4.74
N GLU A 207 -2.60 -11.83 4.12
CA GLU A 207 -1.88 -12.53 3.04
C GLU A 207 -1.63 -11.58 1.85
N LEU A 208 -2.61 -10.76 1.50
CA LEU A 208 -2.47 -9.74 0.44
C LEU A 208 -1.38 -8.69 0.78
N ALA A 209 -1.24 -8.30 2.04
CA ALA A 209 -0.16 -7.44 2.49
C ALA A 209 1.23 -8.09 2.32
N VAL A 210 1.35 -9.39 2.64
CA VAL A 210 2.60 -10.13 2.44
C VAL A 210 2.92 -10.26 0.95
N ASP A 211 1.93 -10.63 0.12
CA ASP A 211 2.06 -10.68 -1.34
C ASP A 211 2.56 -9.34 -1.90
N PHE A 212 2.02 -8.22 -1.41
CA PHE A 212 2.45 -6.88 -1.81
C PHE A 212 3.93 -6.63 -1.49
N TRP A 213 4.39 -6.94 -0.28
CA TRP A 213 5.78 -6.70 0.12
C TRP A 213 6.76 -7.60 -0.63
N GLU A 214 6.39 -8.86 -0.92
CA GLU A 214 7.18 -9.78 -1.74
C GLU A 214 7.34 -9.23 -3.17
N LEU A 215 6.24 -8.85 -3.82
CA LEU A 215 6.26 -8.28 -5.17
C LEU A 215 7.09 -6.98 -5.24
N ARG A 216 7.00 -6.13 -4.20
CA ARG A 216 7.81 -4.91 -4.08
C ARG A 216 9.29 -5.24 -3.96
N LEU A 217 9.64 -6.23 -3.14
CA LEU A 217 11.02 -6.68 -2.96
C LEU A 217 11.61 -7.17 -4.28
N GLU A 218 10.90 -8.04 -4.97
CA GLU A 218 11.33 -8.60 -6.25
C GLU A 218 11.50 -7.51 -7.31
N SER A 219 10.52 -6.62 -7.48
CA SER A 219 10.57 -5.51 -8.43
C SER A 219 11.75 -4.55 -8.14
N MET A 220 11.98 -4.22 -6.88
CA MET A 220 13.10 -3.35 -6.48
C MET A 220 14.47 -4.03 -6.66
N GLN A 221 14.55 -5.35 -6.50
CA GLN A 221 15.76 -6.11 -6.80
C GLN A 221 16.03 -6.17 -8.31
N LYS A 222 15.01 -6.48 -9.11
CA LYS A 222 15.08 -6.53 -10.59
C LYS A 222 15.52 -5.19 -11.18
N SER A 223 14.97 -4.09 -10.69
CA SER A 223 15.33 -2.72 -11.10
C SER A 223 16.67 -2.22 -10.52
N GLY A 224 17.28 -2.96 -9.59
CA GLY A 224 18.54 -2.59 -8.94
C GLY A 224 18.42 -1.47 -7.89
N VAL A 225 17.20 -1.00 -7.59
CA VAL A 225 16.90 -0.01 -6.55
C VAL A 225 17.27 -0.52 -5.16
N LEU A 226 17.05 -1.82 -4.92
CA LEU A 226 17.37 -2.49 -3.66
C LEU A 226 18.34 -3.64 -3.92
N ARG A 227 19.47 -3.65 -3.19
CA ARG A 227 20.46 -4.74 -3.26
C ARG A 227 20.61 -5.37 -1.88
N LEU A 228 19.93 -6.49 -1.65
CA LEU A 228 20.13 -7.31 -0.45
C LEU A 228 21.19 -8.37 -0.75
N LYS A 229 22.46 -8.10 -0.41
CA LYS A 229 23.53 -9.11 -0.50
C LYS A 229 23.55 -10.04 0.72
N SER A 230 23.19 -9.52 1.89
CA SER A 230 23.06 -10.23 3.16
C SER A 230 21.67 -9.96 3.74
N GLY A 231 21.01 -10.96 4.31
CA GLY A 231 19.69 -10.80 4.93
C GLY A 231 18.49 -11.00 4.01
N LYS A 232 18.68 -11.36 2.73
CA LYS A 232 17.59 -11.80 1.84
C LYS A 232 16.87 -13.02 2.42
N GLU A 233 17.63 -14.05 2.79
CA GLU A 233 17.10 -15.25 3.46
C GLU A 233 16.32 -14.92 4.73
N LYS A 234 16.71 -13.85 5.43
CA LYS A 234 15.99 -13.40 6.63
C LYS A 234 14.65 -12.76 6.26
N VAL A 235 14.59 -11.93 5.23
CA VAL A 235 13.32 -11.35 4.76
C VAL A 235 12.38 -12.45 4.26
N GLU A 236 12.88 -13.40 3.49
CA GLU A 236 12.10 -14.56 3.00
C GLU A 236 11.57 -15.39 4.18
N LYS A 237 12.42 -15.67 5.17
CA LYS A 237 12.00 -16.37 6.39
C LYS A 237 10.97 -15.58 7.20
N ASP A 238 11.10 -14.26 7.28
CA ASP A 238 10.10 -13.43 7.96
C ASP A 238 8.74 -13.52 7.25
N PHE A 239 8.71 -13.52 5.91
CA PHE A 239 7.48 -13.69 5.13
C PHE A 239 6.88 -15.10 5.28
N GLU A 240 7.69 -16.15 5.30
CA GLU A 240 7.24 -17.51 5.62
C GLU A 240 6.62 -17.57 7.02
N LEU A 241 7.28 -16.97 8.03
CA LEU A 241 6.78 -16.89 9.39
C LEU A 241 5.45 -16.13 9.49
N LEU A 242 5.30 -15.03 8.74
CA LEU A 242 4.03 -14.30 8.64
C LEU A 242 2.92 -15.22 8.10
N ARG A 243 3.16 -15.90 6.97
CA ARG A 243 2.17 -16.78 6.35
C ARG A 243 1.78 -17.95 7.24
N ASP A 244 2.75 -18.59 7.88
CA ASP A 244 2.49 -19.68 8.81
C ASP A 244 1.68 -19.23 10.03
N SER A 245 1.96 -18.02 10.53
CA SER A 245 1.22 -17.42 11.65
C SER A 245 -0.22 -17.10 11.24
N ILE A 246 -0.42 -16.54 10.04
CA ILE A 246 -1.75 -16.24 9.49
C ILE A 246 -2.59 -17.53 9.32
N LYS A 247 -2.00 -18.59 8.76
CA LYS A 247 -2.68 -19.90 8.61
C LYS A 247 -3.11 -20.49 9.95
N LYS A 248 -2.24 -20.44 10.96
CA LYS A 248 -2.56 -20.93 12.31
C LYS A 248 -3.71 -20.14 12.93
N PHE A 249 -3.81 -18.84 12.65
CA PHE A 249 -4.91 -18.00 13.11
C PHE A 249 -6.25 -18.48 12.53
N THR A 250 -6.26 -18.85 11.25
CA THR A 250 -7.44 -19.38 10.54
C THR A 250 -7.92 -20.73 11.08
N ILE A 251 -7.00 -21.63 11.46
CA ILE A 251 -7.33 -22.98 11.94
C ILE A 251 -7.86 -22.97 13.39
N SER A 252 -7.42 -22.01 14.21
CA SER A 252 -7.71 -21.97 15.65
C SER A 252 -9.16 -21.67 16.07
N LYS A 253 -10.08 -21.45 15.11
CA LYS A 253 -11.49 -21.09 15.38
C LYS A 253 -12.55 -21.87 14.59
N ASN A 254 -12.17 -22.93 13.88
CA ASN A 254 -13.12 -23.94 13.39
C ASN A 254 -13.16 -25.12 14.36
#